data_AF-A0A1J5FYN1-F1
#
_entry.id   AF-A0A1J5FYN1-F1
#
_cell.length_a   1.000
_cell.length_b   1.000
_cell.length_c   1.000
_cell.angle_alpha   90.00
_cell.angle_beta   90.00
_cell.angle_gamma   90.00
#
_symmetry.space_group_name_H-M   'P 1'
#
loop_
_entity.id
_entity.type
_entity.pdbx_description
1 polymer ?
#
loop_
_entity_poly.entity_id
_entity_poly.type
_entity_poly.pdbx_seq_one_letter_code
_entity_poly.pdbx_strand_id
1 'polypeptide(L)'
;MKRIHIFLFVLYIIFVFGAWFIFSENTSEKATLVSEITNLKTELANTKNDLDAERSLRVILEEKISGSRVNASFLALALCPTLEATNNEAFCIKNSTEWLSQTIISGIALTDPEAKAKMETLLVALGKKTKPTAKQLYEMLRPIEVDSLKALTENLK
;
A
#
# COMPACT_ATOMS: atom_id res chain seq x y z
N MET A 1 -45.45 -71.38 -23.73
CA MET A 1 -44.11 -70.75 -23.84
C MET A 1 -44.15 -69.33 -24.40
N LYS A 2 -44.76 -69.04 -25.57
CA LYS A 2 -44.79 -67.69 -26.19
C LYS A 2 -45.29 -66.55 -25.27
N ARG A 3 -46.39 -66.75 -24.53
CA ARG A 3 -46.95 -65.70 -23.64
C ARG A 3 -46.04 -65.34 -22.46
N ILE A 4 -45.30 -66.31 -21.93
CA ILE A 4 -44.35 -66.10 -20.83
C ILE A 4 -43.15 -65.29 -21.31
N HIS A 5 -42.65 -65.55 -22.53
CA HIS A 5 -41.56 -64.76 -23.11
C HIS A 5 -41.96 -63.31 -23.39
N ILE A 6 -43.20 -63.07 -23.85
CA ILE A 6 -43.72 -61.70 -24.02
C ILE A 6 -43.78 -60.98 -22.68
N PHE A 7 -44.27 -61.64 -21.63
CA PHE A 7 -44.34 -61.05 -20.30
C PHE A 7 -42.96 -60.71 -19.72
N LEU A 8 -41.98 -61.63 -19.86
CA LEU A 8 -40.59 -61.38 -19.44
C LEU A 8 -39.94 -60.25 -20.24
N PHE A 9 -40.22 -60.15 -21.53
CA PHE A 9 -39.73 -59.06 -22.38
C PHE A 9 -40.26 -57.70 -21.95
N VAL A 10 -41.55 -57.61 -21.61
CA VAL A 10 -42.16 -56.38 -21.10
C VAL A 10 -41.55 -55.98 -19.75
N LEU A 11 -41.38 -56.92 -18.82
CA LEU A 11 -40.73 -56.65 -17.54
C LEU A 11 -39.27 -56.18 -17.71
N TYR A 12 -38.54 -56.78 -18.65
CA TYR A 12 -37.17 -56.37 -18.97
C TYR A 12 -37.12 -54.93 -19.49
N ILE A 13 -38.01 -54.55 -20.43
CA ILE A 13 -38.06 -53.18 -20.96
C ILE A 13 -38.38 -52.17 -19.86
N ILE A 14 -39.34 -52.47 -18.99
CA ILE A 14 -39.70 -51.57 -17.87
C ILE A 14 -38.51 -51.40 -16.92
N PHE A 15 -37.80 -52.49 -16.60
CA PHE A 15 -36.64 -52.44 -15.71
C PHE A 15 -35.48 -51.64 -16.33
N VAL A 16 -35.18 -51.85 -17.61
CA VAL A 16 -34.12 -51.12 -18.31
C VAL A 16 -34.45 -49.63 -18.44
N PHE A 17 -35.69 -49.28 -18.79
CA PHE A 17 -36.11 -47.88 -18.85
C PHE A 17 -36.12 -47.21 -17.47
N GLY A 18 -36.59 -47.90 -16.43
CA GLY A 18 -36.57 -47.38 -15.06
C GLY A 18 -35.14 -47.15 -14.55
N ALA A 19 -34.23 -48.10 -14.80
CA ALA A 19 -32.82 -47.96 -14.46
C ALA A 19 -32.15 -46.81 -15.23
N TRP A 20 -32.44 -46.67 -16.54
CA TRP A 20 -31.93 -45.57 -17.36
C TRP A 20 -32.39 -44.21 -16.86
N PHE A 21 -33.68 -44.07 -16.55
CA PHE A 21 -34.26 -42.81 -16.08
C PHE A 21 -33.59 -42.34 -14.77
N ILE A 22 -33.47 -43.23 -13.78
CA ILE A 22 -32.82 -42.93 -12.50
C ILE A 22 -31.32 -42.60 -12.69
N PHE A 23 -30.61 -43.30 -13.57
CA PHE A 23 -29.21 -42.99 -13.88
C PHE A 23 -29.05 -41.65 -14.60
N SER A 24 -29.98 -41.30 -15.49
CA SER A 24 -29.94 -40.04 -16.26
C SER A 24 -30.15 -38.82 -15.37
N GLU A 25 -31.04 -38.91 -14.38
CA GLU A 25 -31.31 -37.82 -13.43
C GLU A 25 -30.11 -37.60 -12.50
N ASN A 26 -29.56 -38.68 -11.93
CA ASN A 26 -28.39 -38.63 -11.04
C ASN A 26 -27.11 -38.16 -11.75
N THR A 27 -26.94 -38.49 -13.05
CA THR A 27 -25.82 -37.98 -13.85
C THR A 27 -25.96 -36.51 -14.19
N SER A 28 -27.18 -36.02 -14.44
CA SER A 28 -27.46 -34.59 -14.66
C SER A 28 -27.20 -33.77 -13.39
N GLU A 29 -27.71 -34.19 -12.23
CA GLU A 29 -27.47 -33.51 -10.95
C GLU A 29 -25.98 -33.46 -10.59
N LYS A 30 -25.27 -34.57 -10.79
CA LYS A 30 -23.81 -34.62 -10.59
C LYS A 30 -23.05 -33.70 -11.54
N ALA A 31 -23.49 -33.57 -12.79
CA ALA A 31 -22.87 -32.66 -13.76
C ALA A 31 -23.06 -31.19 -13.34
N THR A 32 -24.25 -30.82 -12.87
CA THR A 32 -24.54 -29.48 -12.33
C THR A 32 -23.69 -29.18 -11.10
N LEU A 33 -23.62 -30.09 -10.13
CA LEU A 33 -22.78 -29.94 -8.93
C LEU A 33 -21.29 -29.77 -9.28
N VAL A 34 -20.79 -30.53 -10.25
CA VAL A 34 -19.40 -30.38 -10.73
C VAL A 34 -19.19 -29.01 -11.41
N SER A 35 -20.17 -28.54 -12.19
CA SER A 35 -20.13 -27.20 -12.78
C SER A 35 -20.14 -26.10 -11.71
N GLU A 36 -20.97 -26.22 -10.68
CA GLU A 36 -21.02 -25.26 -9.57
C GLU A 36 -19.72 -25.26 -8.77
N ILE A 37 -19.16 -26.43 -8.47
CA ILE A 37 -17.87 -26.55 -7.77
C ILE A 37 -16.73 -25.92 -8.58
N THR A 38 -16.73 -26.11 -9.91
CA THR A 38 -15.70 -25.52 -10.77
C THR A 38 -15.86 -24.01 -10.91
N ASN A 39 -17.10 -23.51 -10.98
CA ASN A 39 -17.39 -22.07 -10.95
C ASN A 39 -16.96 -21.44 -9.63
N LEU A 40 -17.35 -22.02 -8.48
CA LEU A 40 -16.96 -21.53 -7.15
C LEU A 40 -15.43 -21.58 -6.94
N LYS A 41 -14.74 -22.60 -7.47
CA LYS A 41 -13.26 -22.65 -7.44
C LYS A 41 -12.64 -21.52 -8.25
N THR A 42 -13.21 -21.21 -9.41
CA THR A 42 -12.75 -20.11 -10.26
C THR A 42 -12.99 -18.76 -9.57
N GLU A 43 -14.18 -18.54 -9.02
CA GLU A 43 -14.52 -17.33 -8.25
C GLU A 43 -13.62 -17.16 -7.03
N LEU A 44 -13.34 -18.24 -6.29
CA LEU A 44 -12.43 -18.20 -5.15
C LEU A 44 -11.00 -17.85 -5.58
N ALA A 45 -10.53 -18.40 -6.69
CA ALA A 45 -9.21 -18.09 -7.23
C ALA A 45 -9.12 -16.61 -7.67
N ASN A 46 -10.15 -16.09 -8.35
CA ASN A 46 -10.21 -14.70 -8.76
C ASN A 46 -10.25 -13.75 -7.55
N THR A 47 -11.14 -14.02 -6.59
CA THR A 47 -11.26 -13.22 -5.36
C THR A 47 -9.95 -13.21 -4.56
N LYS A 48 -9.24 -14.35 -4.54
CA LYS A 48 -7.91 -14.43 -3.91
C LYS A 48 -6.90 -13.54 -4.62
N ASN A 49 -6.85 -13.59 -5.96
CA ASN A 49 -5.95 -12.75 -6.74
C ASN A 49 -6.25 -11.25 -6.53
N ASP A 50 -7.54 -10.87 -6.48
CA ASP A 50 -7.96 -9.50 -6.23
C ASP A 50 -7.53 -9.04 -4.83
N LEU A 51 -7.71 -9.89 -3.81
CA LEU A 51 -7.26 -9.60 -2.43
C LEU A 51 -5.74 -9.46 -2.33
N ASP A 52 -4.98 -10.31 -3.02
CA ASP A 52 -3.52 -10.22 -3.03
C ASP A 52 -3.03 -8.95 -3.75
N ALA A 53 -3.71 -8.53 -4.83
CA ALA A 53 -3.46 -7.26 -5.50
C ALA A 53 -3.79 -6.06 -4.61
N GLU A 54 -4.95 -6.06 -3.94
CA GLU A 54 -5.34 -5.00 -3.01
C GLU A 54 -4.38 -4.87 -1.83
N ARG A 55 -3.92 -6.01 -1.27
CA ARG A 55 -2.90 -6.01 -0.22
C ARG A 55 -1.59 -5.38 -0.68
N SER A 56 -1.14 -5.70 -1.90
CA SER A 56 0.06 -5.09 -2.47
C SER A 56 -0.11 -3.57 -2.63
N LEU A 57 -1.24 -3.13 -3.16
CA LEU A 57 -1.56 -1.70 -3.29
C LEU A 57 -1.60 -0.99 -1.93
N ARG A 58 -2.18 -1.62 -0.90
CA ARG A 58 -2.24 -1.07 0.45
C ARG A 58 -0.85 -0.88 1.04
N VAL A 59 0.05 -1.86 0.89
CA VAL A 59 1.43 -1.74 1.37
C VAL A 59 2.16 -0.58 0.70
N ILE A 60 2.03 -0.46 -0.63
CA ILE A 60 2.62 0.65 -1.40
C ILE A 60 2.08 2.01 -0.92
N LEU A 61 0.77 2.08 -0.68
CA LEU A 61 0.12 3.32 -0.21
C LEU A 61 0.56 3.68 1.22
N GLU A 62 0.67 2.70 2.12
CA GLU A 62 1.17 2.92 3.48
C GLU A 62 2.62 3.43 3.49
N GLU A 63 3.47 2.90 2.60
CA GLU A 63 4.84 3.37 2.40
C GLU A 63 4.87 4.82 1.89
N LYS A 64 4.07 5.16 0.86
CA LYS A 64 3.92 6.54 0.36
C LYS A 64 3.43 7.51 1.44
N ILE A 65 2.45 7.12 2.25
CA ILE A 65 1.92 7.93 3.36
C ILE A 65 3.01 8.16 4.41
N SER A 66 3.74 7.10 4.77
CA SER A 66 4.84 7.18 5.74
C SER A 66 5.92 8.16 5.26
N GLY A 67 6.38 8.02 4.01
CA GLY A 67 7.36 8.93 3.41
C GLY A 67 6.86 10.38 3.34
N SER A 68 5.60 10.59 2.99
CA SER A 68 4.97 11.93 2.95
C SER A 68 4.91 12.58 4.34
N ARG A 69 4.56 11.81 5.38
CA ARG A 69 4.49 12.32 6.77
C ARG A 69 5.85 12.78 7.27
N VAL A 70 6.90 12.02 6.98
CA VAL A 70 8.28 12.38 7.33
C VAL A 70 8.67 13.69 6.64
N ASN A 71 8.49 13.77 5.32
CA ASN A 71 8.87 14.96 4.55
C ASN A 71 8.08 16.21 5.01
N ALA A 72 6.77 16.07 5.25
CA ALA A 72 5.94 17.16 5.75
C ALA A 72 6.37 17.63 7.16
N SER A 73 6.73 16.69 8.05
CA SER A 73 7.19 17.02 9.40
C SER A 73 8.51 17.78 9.38
N PHE A 74 9.46 17.34 8.55
CA PHE A 74 10.71 18.06 8.35
C PHE A 74 10.47 19.47 7.78
N LEU A 75 9.66 19.60 6.73
CA LEU A 75 9.36 20.89 6.10
C LEU A 75 8.70 21.87 7.08
N ALA A 76 7.76 21.41 7.91
CA ALA A 76 7.12 22.26 8.92
C ALA A 76 8.13 22.86 9.91
N LEU A 77 9.17 22.11 10.26
CA LEU A 77 10.23 22.58 11.15
C LEU A 77 11.27 23.44 10.43
N ALA A 78 11.66 23.06 9.20
CA ALA A 78 12.65 23.77 8.40
C ALA A 78 12.17 25.17 7.96
N LEU A 79 10.87 25.34 7.73
CA LEU A 79 10.25 26.62 7.36
C LEU A 79 10.36 27.70 8.44
N CYS A 80 10.60 27.34 9.71
CA CYS A 80 10.68 28.28 10.82
C CYS A 80 11.79 29.35 10.64
N PRO A 81 13.06 28.98 10.37
CA PRO A 81 14.11 29.94 10.00
C PRO A 81 13.78 30.81 8.80
N THR A 82 13.06 30.27 7.81
CA THR A 82 12.63 31.00 6.61
C THR A 82 11.67 32.13 6.97
N LEU A 83 10.72 31.84 7.88
CA LEU A 83 9.77 32.82 8.40
C LEU A 83 10.45 33.88 9.27
N GLU A 84 11.40 33.51 10.14
CA GLU A 84 12.15 34.48 10.94
C GLU A 84 13.10 35.36 10.11
N ALA A 85 13.72 34.82 9.06
CA ALA A 85 14.57 35.59 8.17
C ALA A 85 13.79 36.62 7.34
N THR A 86 12.47 36.45 7.20
CA THR A 86 11.59 37.31 6.39
C THR A 86 10.63 38.17 7.22
N ASN A 87 10.35 37.79 8.46
CA ASN A 87 9.50 38.52 9.40
C ASN A 87 10.07 38.45 10.83
N ASN A 88 10.54 39.59 11.35
CA ASN A 88 11.12 39.69 12.70
C ASN A 88 10.11 39.45 13.84
N GLU A 89 8.81 39.39 13.55
CA GLU A 89 7.75 39.09 14.53
C GLU A 89 7.40 37.59 14.60
N ALA A 90 7.95 36.77 13.70
CA ALA A 90 7.77 35.31 13.75
C ALA A 90 8.53 34.76 14.97
N PHE A 91 7.82 34.23 15.96
CA PHE A 91 8.40 33.61 17.15
C PHE A 91 8.49 32.09 16.97
N CYS A 92 9.40 31.60 16.14
CA CYS A 92 9.54 30.16 15.90
C CYS A 92 10.77 29.56 16.63
N ILE A 93 11.80 30.35 16.87
CA ILE A 93 13.09 29.96 17.46
C ILE A 93 13.22 30.58 18.86
N LYS A 94 12.16 30.52 19.68
CA LYS A 94 12.21 30.98 21.07
C LYS A 94 13.02 30.02 21.99
N ASN A 95 13.45 28.87 21.48
CA ASN A 95 14.38 27.94 22.12
C ASN A 95 15.27 27.23 21.06
N SER A 96 16.33 27.91 20.60
CA SER A 96 17.09 27.53 19.38
C SER A 96 17.66 26.11 19.38
N THR A 97 17.95 25.54 20.54
CA THR A 97 18.58 24.21 20.65
C THR A 97 17.57 23.08 20.48
N GLU A 98 16.37 23.25 21.04
CA GLU A 98 15.32 22.22 21.00
C GLU A 98 14.67 22.14 19.62
N TRP A 99 14.36 23.29 19.02
CA TRP A 99 13.91 23.35 17.62
C TRP A 99 14.95 22.73 16.67
N LEU A 100 16.24 23.06 16.84
CA LEU A 100 17.30 22.53 15.98
C LEU A 100 17.44 21.00 16.16
N SER A 101 17.34 20.51 17.39
CA SER A 101 17.32 19.08 17.69
C SER A 101 16.17 18.37 16.99
N GLN A 102 14.94 18.90 17.09
CA GLN A 102 13.76 18.32 16.42
C GLN A 102 13.86 18.37 14.89
N THR A 103 14.40 19.46 14.35
CA THR A 103 14.64 19.61 12.91
C THR A 103 15.67 18.59 12.42
N ILE A 104 16.73 18.37 13.22
CA ILE A 104 17.74 17.34 12.96
C ILE A 104 17.11 15.95 12.99
N ILE A 105 16.39 15.60 14.06
CA ILE A 105 15.72 14.31 14.20
C ILE A 105 14.79 14.04 13.01
N SER A 106 13.99 15.03 12.62
CA SER A 106 13.09 14.91 11.47
C SER A 106 13.84 14.78 10.14
N GLY A 107 14.96 15.49 9.98
CA GLY A 107 15.75 15.42 8.76
C GLY A 107 16.53 14.10 8.60
N ILE A 108 16.98 13.47 9.70
CA ILE A 108 17.62 12.14 9.64
C ILE A 108 16.61 11.06 9.23
N ALA A 109 15.32 11.29 9.52
CA ALA A 109 14.25 10.39 9.14
C ALA A 109 13.85 10.50 7.66
N LEU A 110 14.34 11.50 6.91
CA LEU A 110 14.03 11.70 5.48
C LEU A 110 14.31 10.43 4.68
N THR A 111 13.36 10.11 3.80
CA THR A 111 13.40 8.91 2.94
C THR A 111 13.98 9.20 1.57
N ASP A 112 13.97 10.46 1.14
CA ASP A 112 14.57 10.89 -0.12
C ASP A 112 16.12 10.87 -0.03
N PRO A 113 16.81 10.20 -0.97
CA PRO A 113 18.25 10.03 -0.92
C PRO A 113 19.03 11.35 -1.12
N GLU A 114 18.52 12.28 -1.93
CA GLU A 114 19.17 13.56 -2.18
C GLU A 114 19.07 14.48 -0.95
N ALA A 115 17.87 14.58 -0.38
CA ALA A 115 17.60 15.34 0.83
C ALA A 115 18.40 14.76 2.02
N LYS A 116 18.47 13.44 2.14
CA LYS A 116 19.23 12.75 3.19
C LYS A 116 20.73 13.01 3.08
N ALA A 117 21.32 12.91 1.88
CA ALA A 117 22.74 13.19 1.68
C ALA A 117 23.10 14.64 2.05
N LYS A 118 22.23 15.60 1.72
CA LYS A 118 22.40 17.00 2.11
C LYS A 118 22.22 17.18 3.62
N MET A 119 21.32 16.45 4.26
CA MET A 119 21.17 16.45 5.72
C MET A 119 22.40 15.90 6.44
N GLU A 120 23.01 14.83 5.95
CA GLU A 120 24.25 14.29 6.49
C GLU A 120 25.41 15.31 6.37
N THR A 121 25.48 15.99 5.22
CA THR A 121 26.45 17.07 5.01
C THR A 121 26.23 18.24 5.98
N LEU A 122 24.96 18.62 6.23
CA LEU A 122 24.58 19.61 7.22
C LEU A 122 25.04 19.20 8.62
N LEU A 123 24.84 17.95 9.04
CA LEU A 123 25.24 17.45 10.36
C LEU A 123 26.76 17.56 10.57
N VAL A 124 27.55 17.22 9.55
CA VAL A 124 29.00 17.39 9.58
C VAL A 124 29.40 18.87 9.69
N ALA A 125 28.70 19.76 8.97
CA ALA A 125 28.95 21.20 9.03
C ALA A 125 28.58 21.81 10.39
N LEU A 126 27.47 21.36 10.99
CA LEU A 126 27.02 21.78 12.32
C LEU A 126 27.98 21.30 13.41
N GLY A 127 28.50 20.07 13.31
CA GLY A 127 29.51 19.55 14.24
C GLY A 127 30.82 20.34 14.23
N LYS A 128 31.12 21.08 13.15
CA LYS A 128 32.30 21.95 13.01
C LYS A 128 32.04 23.41 13.41
N LYS A 129 30.79 23.83 13.64
CA LYS A 129 30.42 25.22 13.95
C LYS A 129 29.85 25.35 15.36
N THR A 130 30.46 26.20 16.18
CA THR A 130 29.92 26.63 17.47
C THR A 130 28.81 27.67 17.24
N LYS A 131 27.55 27.22 17.22
CA LYS A 131 26.31 28.03 17.10
C LYS A 131 26.17 28.84 15.78
N PRO A 132 25.62 28.24 14.70
CA PRO A 132 25.25 28.99 13.50
C PRO A 132 24.13 30.00 13.77
N THR A 133 24.13 31.13 13.06
CA THR A 133 23.04 32.12 13.12
C THR A 133 21.79 31.63 12.38
N ALA A 134 20.61 32.22 12.65
CA ALA A 134 19.36 31.87 11.97
C ALA A 134 19.48 31.98 10.44
N LYS A 135 20.14 33.03 9.94
CA LYS A 135 20.41 33.21 8.50
C LYS A 135 21.29 32.10 7.92
N GLN A 136 22.34 31.69 8.65
CA GLN A 136 23.19 30.58 8.21
C GLN A 136 22.45 29.25 8.24
N LEU A 137 21.62 29.00 9.25
CA LEU A 137 20.76 27.82 9.31
C LEU A 137 19.78 27.77 8.15
N TYR A 138 19.15 28.89 7.82
CA TYR A 138 18.28 29.01 6.65
C TYR A 138 19.01 28.66 5.35
N GLU A 139 20.17 29.26 5.10
CA GLU A 139 20.95 28.99 3.88
C GLU A 139 21.37 27.52 3.75
N MET A 140 21.64 26.85 4.88
CA MET A 140 22.01 25.44 4.89
C MET A 140 20.80 24.49 4.80
N LEU A 141 19.63 24.86 5.32
CA LEU A 141 18.40 24.04 5.28
C LEU A 141 17.65 24.18 3.95
N ARG A 142 17.69 25.34 3.31
CA ARG A 142 17.01 25.62 2.03
C ARG A 142 17.20 24.55 0.94
N PRO A 143 18.42 24.05 0.64
CA PRO A 143 18.59 23.02 -0.38
C PRO A 143 18.00 21.65 0.01
N ILE A 144 17.76 21.40 1.31
CA ILE A 144 17.10 20.19 1.83
C ILE A 144 15.58 20.36 1.77
N GLU A 145 15.07 21.56 2.07
CA GLU A 145 13.64 21.91 1.92
C GLU A 145 13.16 21.70 0.48
N VAL A 146 13.91 22.19 -0.51
CA VAL A 146 13.52 22.07 -1.92
C VAL A 146 13.37 20.61 -2.34
N ASP A 147 14.33 19.76 -1.98
CA ASP A 147 14.29 18.33 -2.32
C ASP A 147 13.20 17.60 -1.53
N SER A 148 13.03 17.92 -0.24
CA SER A 148 11.96 17.34 0.59
C SER A 148 10.57 17.72 0.08
N LEU A 149 10.41 18.95 -0.43
CA LEU A 149 9.16 19.42 -1.04
C LEU A 149 8.91 18.74 -2.39
N LYS A 150 9.96 18.54 -3.20
CA LYS A 150 9.87 17.79 -4.45
C LYS A 150 9.45 16.34 -4.17
N ALA A 151 10.10 15.66 -3.24
CA ALA A 151 9.77 14.29 -2.85
C ALA A 151 8.34 14.19 -2.28
N LEU A 152 7.91 15.16 -1.46
CA LEU A 152 6.51 15.22 -0.99
C LEU A 152 5.52 15.37 -2.16
N THR A 153 5.84 16.24 -3.12
CA THR A 153 4.99 16.45 -4.30
C THR A 153 4.91 15.21 -5.18
N GLU A 154 6.00 14.45 -5.31
CA GLU A 154 6.02 13.19 -6.06
C GLU A 154 5.24 12.09 -5.34
N ASN A 155 5.32 12.00 -4.01
CA ASN A 155 4.56 11.02 -3.22
C ASN A 155 3.04 11.28 -3.22
N LEU A 156 2.63 12.54 -3.39
CA LEU A 156 1.22 12.96 -3.47
C LEU A 156 0.60 12.83 -4.87
N LYS A 157 1.40 12.50 -5.90
CA LYS A 157 0.91 12.15 -7.24
C LYS A 157 0.57 10.67 -7.35
#